data_AF-A0A150N076-F1
#
_entry.id   AF-A0A150N076-F1
#
_cell.length_a   1.000
_cell.length_b   1.000
_cell.length_c   1.000
_cell.angle_alpha   90.00
_cell.angle_beta   90.00
_cell.angle_gamma   90.00
#
_symmetry.space_group_name_H-M   'P 1'
#
loop_
_entity.id
_entity.type
_entity.pdbx_description
1 polymer ?
#
loop_
_entity_poly.entity_id
_entity_poly.type
_entity_poly.pdbx_seq_one_letter_code
_entity_poly.pdbx_strand_id
1 'polypeptide(L)'
;MKRFKSPTSPEFANGACIYTDSVKAIRQFREEIDAGMFGVNVAVPAPMAFFPFSGYKNSFYGDLHANGRAGVEFYTRKKMVTVGY
;
A
#
# COMPACT_ATOMS: atom_id res chain seq x y z
N MET A 1 14.03 -3.54 20.37
CA MET A 1 14.20 -2.80 19.11
C MET A 1 13.01 -1.85 18.99
N LYS A 2 13.21 -0.53 19.16
CA LYS A 2 12.11 0.44 19.21
C LYS A 2 11.69 0.78 17.77
N ARG A 3 10.46 0.42 17.38
CA ARG A 3 9.82 0.88 16.14
C ARG A 3 9.89 2.41 16.09
N PHE A 4 10.28 3.02 14.97
CA PHE A 4 10.07 4.46 14.72
C PHE A 4 8.58 4.70 14.51
N LYS A 5 7.79 4.58 15.58
CA LYS A 5 6.42 5.06 15.61
C LYS A 5 6.51 6.58 15.65
N SER A 6 5.89 7.23 14.65
CA SER A 6 5.48 8.63 14.80
C SER A 6 4.86 8.80 16.20
N PRO A 7 5.25 9.81 16.99
CA PRO A 7 4.75 10.04 18.35
C PRO A 7 3.22 10.20 18.39
N THR A 8 2.61 10.49 17.25
CA THR A 8 1.16 10.37 17.01
C THR A 8 0.95 9.31 15.94
N SER A 9 0.24 8.22 16.24
CA SER A 9 -0.23 7.31 15.20
C SER A 9 -1.29 8.05 14.38
N PRO A 10 -1.03 8.40 13.11
CA PRO A 10 -2.01 9.14 12.32
C PRO A 10 -3.27 8.30 12.13
N GLU A 11 -4.42 8.96 12.17
CA GLU A 11 -5.73 8.34 11.92
C GLU A 11 -5.81 7.77 10.50
N PHE A 12 -5.20 8.48 9.55
CA PHE A 12 -5.16 8.14 8.14
C PHE A 12 -3.80 7.56 7.75
N ALA A 13 -3.80 6.68 6.74
CA ALA A 13 -2.60 6.01 6.27
C ALA A 13 -2.70 5.72 4.75
N ASN A 14 -2.99 6.76 3.96
CA ASN A 14 -3.07 6.65 2.51
C ASN A 14 -1.69 6.58 1.84
N GLY A 15 -0.87 7.59 2.10
CA GLY A 15 0.42 7.78 1.45
C GLY A 15 1.44 8.45 2.38
N ALA A 16 2.72 8.12 2.23
CA ALA A 16 3.80 8.78 2.94
C ALA A 16 5.06 8.93 2.07
N CYS A 17 5.83 9.99 2.26
CA CYS A 17 7.08 10.21 1.52
C CYS A 17 8.26 10.40 2.46
N ILE A 18 9.43 9.92 2.03
CA ILE A 18 10.73 10.20 2.68
C ILE A 18 11.70 10.78 1.65
N TYR A 19 12.47 11.79 2.06
CA TYR A 19 13.56 12.35 1.26
C TYR A 19 14.89 12.00 1.91
N THR A 20 15.64 11.10 1.28
CA THR A 20 16.91 10.59 1.83
C THR A 20 17.71 9.84 0.77
N ASP A 21 19.03 9.81 0.95
CA ASP A 21 19.94 8.94 0.20
C ASP A 21 20.33 7.68 1.01
N SER A 22 19.82 7.54 2.23
CA SER A 22 20.15 6.41 3.11
C SER A 22 19.25 5.20 2.84
N VAL A 23 19.82 4.14 2.27
CA VAL A 23 19.13 2.85 2.09
C VAL A 23 18.63 2.27 3.41
N LYS A 24 19.38 2.47 4.51
CA LYS A 24 18.97 2.04 5.84
C LYS A 24 17.69 2.76 6.28
N ALA A 25 17.61 4.07 6.05
CA ALA A 25 16.42 4.86 6.36
C ALA A 25 15.23 4.45 5.49
N ILE A 26 15.44 4.22 4.18
CA ILE A 26 14.40 3.73 3.26
C ILE A 26 13.83 2.39 3.74
N ARG A 27 14.70 1.44 4.08
CA ARG A 27 14.27 0.13 4.58
C ARG A 27 13.49 0.27 5.88
N GLN A 28 13.99 1.06 6.82
CA GLN A 28 13.31 1.27 8.08
C GLN A 28 11.94 1.92 7.88
N PHE A 29 11.86 2.96 7.03
CA PHE A 29 10.62 3.64 6.70
C PHE A 29 9.58 2.68 6.10
N ARG A 30 9.98 1.82 5.15
CA ARG A 30 9.11 0.79 4.56
C ARG A 30 8.53 -0.17 5.60
N GLU A 31 9.35 -0.62 6.57
CA GLU A 31 8.94 -1.63 7.55
C GLU A 31 8.10 -1.08 8.70
N GLU A 32 8.18 0.24 8.95
CA GLU A 32 7.60 0.88 10.14
C GLU A 32 6.40 1.78 9.84
N ILE A 33 6.22 2.23 8.59
CA ILE A 33 5.10 3.09 8.20
C ILE A 33 3.80 2.29 8.05
N ASP A 34 2.69 2.86 8.52
CA ASP A 34 1.37 2.27 8.36
C ASP A 34 0.74 2.59 6.98
N ALA A 35 1.28 3.57 6.25
CA ALA A 35 0.74 4.03 4.97
C ALA A 35 0.88 2.95 3.91
N GLY A 36 -0.21 2.67 3.18
CA GLY A 36 -0.19 1.59 2.19
C GLY A 36 0.48 1.99 0.86
N MET A 37 0.72 3.28 0.60
CA MET A 37 1.60 3.75 -0.47
C MET A 37 2.74 4.57 0.12
N PHE A 38 3.96 4.39 -0.37
CA PHE A 38 5.06 5.24 0.05
C PHE A 38 6.04 5.56 -1.08
N GLY A 39 6.64 6.76 -0.99
CA GLY A 39 7.55 7.31 -1.98
C GLY A 39 8.90 7.68 -1.39
N VAL A 40 9.97 7.48 -2.15
CA VAL A 40 11.33 7.93 -1.81
C VAL A 40 11.75 8.98 -2.82
N ASN A 41 12.14 10.16 -2.35
CA ASN A 41 12.58 11.28 -3.19
C ASN A 41 11.54 11.70 -4.25
N VAL A 42 10.25 11.55 -3.93
CA VAL A 42 9.10 11.96 -4.75
C VAL A 42 8.05 12.67 -3.88
N ALA A 43 7.39 13.68 -4.44
CA ALA A 43 6.41 14.48 -3.69
C ALA A 43 5.07 13.77 -3.50
N VAL A 44 4.63 13.00 -4.51
CA VAL A 44 3.34 12.32 -4.50
C VAL A 44 3.59 10.83 -4.70
N PRO A 45 3.28 9.97 -3.71
CA PRO A 45 3.52 8.54 -3.78
C PRO A 45 2.34 7.81 -4.45
N ALA A 46 1.82 8.36 -5.56
CA ALA A 46 0.72 7.77 -6.30
C ALA A 46 1.26 6.71 -7.27
N PRO A 47 0.84 5.43 -7.13
CA PRO A 47 1.30 4.38 -8.01
C PRO A 47 0.66 4.49 -9.39
N MET A 48 1.36 3.99 -10.40
CA MET A 48 0.81 3.89 -11.76
C MET A 48 -0.41 2.96 -11.81
N ALA A 49 -1.29 3.14 -12.80
CA ALA A 49 -2.59 2.47 -12.88
C ALA A 49 -2.56 0.93 -12.86
N PHE A 50 -1.43 0.32 -13.22
CA PHE A 50 -1.24 -1.14 -13.17
C PHE A 50 -0.85 -1.67 -11.79
N PHE A 51 -0.54 -0.80 -10.83
CA PHE A 51 -0.39 -1.13 -9.41
C PHE A 51 -1.66 -0.76 -8.64
N PRO A 52 -2.01 -1.51 -7.58
CA PRO A 52 -3.12 -1.15 -6.72
C PRO A 52 -2.88 0.18 -5.98
N PHE A 53 -3.91 1.00 -5.84
CA PHE A 53 -3.93 2.21 -5.02
C PHE A 53 -4.30 1.83 -3.58
N SER A 54 -3.28 1.60 -2.76
CA SER A 54 -3.41 0.93 -1.46
C SER A 54 -3.41 1.90 -0.27
N GLY A 55 -4.58 2.41 0.12
CA GLY A 55 -4.71 3.12 1.40
C GLY A 55 -4.85 2.15 2.60
N TYR A 56 -4.55 2.63 3.81
CA TYR A 56 -4.73 1.86 5.06
C TYR A 56 -5.39 2.70 6.18
N LYS A 57 -5.82 2.05 7.26
CA LYS A 57 -6.63 2.65 8.35
C LYS A 57 -7.89 3.33 7.81
N ASN A 58 -8.25 4.52 8.32
CA ASN A 58 -9.39 5.31 7.86
C ASN A 58 -9.21 5.90 6.45
N SER A 59 -8.17 5.47 5.70
CA SER A 59 -7.98 5.83 4.29
C SER A 59 -8.52 4.80 3.30
N PHE A 60 -8.90 3.60 3.75
CA PHE A 60 -9.45 2.58 2.86
C PHE A 60 -10.39 1.63 3.61
N TYR A 61 -11.50 1.27 2.96
CA TYR A 61 -12.50 0.35 3.50
C TYR A 61 -12.73 -0.77 2.49
N GLY A 62 -12.44 -2.01 2.89
CA GLY A 62 -12.56 -3.21 2.07
C GLY A 62 -11.26 -4.02 2.03
N ASP A 63 -11.27 -5.08 1.22
CA ASP A 63 -10.13 -5.98 1.08
C ASP A 63 -9.32 -5.74 -0.20
N LEU A 64 -10.01 -5.42 -1.31
CA LEU A 64 -9.41 -5.22 -2.62
C LEU A 64 -9.27 -3.74 -2.95
N HIS A 65 -8.04 -3.28 -3.07
CA HIS A 65 -7.71 -1.91 -3.45
C HIS A 65 -8.12 -1.56 -4.88
N ALA A 66 -8.26 -0.26 -5.16
CA ALA A 66 -8.52 0.22 -6.52
C ALA A 66 -7.32 -0.03 -7.44
N ASN A 67 -7.55 -0.08 -8.75
CA ASN A 67 -6.53 -0.23 -9.80
C ASN A 67 -5.74 -1.56 -9.76
N GLY A 68 -4.86 -1.75 -10.75
CA GLY A 68 -4.03 -2.95 -10.89
C GLY A 68 -4.82 -4.26 -10.88
N ARG A 69 -4.18 -5.33 -10.41
CA ARG A 69 -4.81 -6.65 -10.30
C ARG A 69 -5.94 -6.69 -9.27
N ALA A 70 -5.84 -5.89 -8.20
CA ALA A 70 -6.88 -5.79 -7.19
C ALA A 70 -8.20 -5.26 -7.76
N GLY A 71 -8.13 -4.26 -8.65
CA GLY A 71 -9.30 -3.77 -9.40
C GLY A 71 -9.90 -4.84 -10.32
N VAL A 72 -9.08 -5.63 -11.00
CA VAL A 72 -9.57 -6.76 -11.82
C VAL A 72 -10.27 -7.80 -10.94
N GLU A 73 -9.67 -8.17 -9.80
CA GLU A 73 -10.28 -9.11 -8.86
C GLU A 73 -11.58 -8.58 -8.24
N PHE A 74 -11.69 -7.27 -8.04
CA PHE A 74 -12.89 -6.64 -7.49
C PHE A 74 -14.07 -6.68 -8.49
N TYR A 75 -13.80 -6.44 -9.77
CA TYR A 75 -14.82 -6.42 -10.83
C TYR A 75 -15.09 -7.79 -11.46
N THR A 76 -14.38 -8.83 -11.04
CA THR A 76 -14.55 -10.19 -11.59
C THR A 76 -14.91 -11.18 -10.49
N ARG A 77 -15.43 -12.35 -10.90
CA ARG A 77 -15.66 -13.47 -9.99
C ARG A 77 -14.93 -14.71 -10.49
N LYS A 78 -14.33 -15.46 -9.58
CA LYS A 78 -13.70 -16.75 -9.90
C LYS A 78 -14.81 -17.78 -10.10
N LYS A 79 -14.74 -18.55 -11.18
CA LYS A 79 -15.58 -19.73 -11.44
C LYS A 79 -14.65 -20.91 -11.70
N MET A 80 -14.82 -21.97 -10.91
CA MET A 80 -13.98 -23.18 -11.01
C MET A 80 -14.78 -24.29 -11.68
N VAL A 81 -14.11 -25.08 -12.53
CA VAL A 81 -14.70 -26.26 -13.19
C VAL A 81 -13.79 -27.45 -12.90
N THR A 82 -14.35 -28.50 -12.31
CA THR A 82 -13.68 -29.81 -12.16
C THR A 82 -14.38 -30.78 -13.10
N VAL A 83 -13.63 -31.43 -13.99
CA VAL A 83 -14.18 -32.38 -14.96
C VAL A 83 -13.45 -33.70 -14.83
N GLY A 84 -14.18 -34.81 -14.81
CA GLY A 84 -13.65 -36.15 -14.99
C GLY A 84 -14.25 -36.75 -16.25
N TYR A 85 -13.40 -37.08 -17.22
CA TYR A 85 -13.70 -37.87 -18.41
C TYR A 85 -12.53 -38.81 -18.67
#